data_AF-A0A5K1E159-F1
#
_entry.id   AF-A0A5K1E159-F1
#
_cell.length_a   1.000
_cell.length_b   1.000
_cell.length_c   1.000
_cell.angle_alpha   90.00
_cell.angle_beta   90.00
_cell.angle_gamma   90.00
#
_symmetry.space_group_name_H-M   'P 1'
#
loop_
_entity.id
_entity.type
_entity.pdbx_description
1 polymer ?
#
loop_
_entity_poly.entity_id
_entity_poly.type
_entity_poly.pdbx_seq_one_letter_code
_entity_poly.pdbx_strand_id
1 'polypeptide(L)'
;FLPTKRNAETRRLDRDIKKSLVDLIHKRQEKSESGDNVSERNQDLLGRMIAASDRPATGRPCGSPGVAITVQDIVEECKTFFFAGKQTTSNLLTWTTVLLAMHPEWQEAARAEVIRHCGCRAVPTKDSVARLKTVKCPIPATSFRPQGSFSSFNLVLG
;
A
#
# COMPACT_ATOMS: atom_id res chain seq x y z
N PHE A 1 -23.37 10.16 -10.41
CA PHE A 1 -22.71 9.29 -11.41
C PHE A 1 -23.72 8.86 -12.46
N LEU A 2 -23.40 9.04 -13.74
CA LEU A 2 -24.23 8.61 -14.88
C LEU A 2 -24.22 7.07 -15.02
N PRO A 3 -25.31 6.44 -15.49
CA PRO A 3 -25.38 4.99 -15.70
C PRO A 3 -24.61 4.58 -16.98
N THR A 4 -23.29 4.45 -16.87
CA THR A 4 -22.42 3.92 -17.92
C THR A 4 -21.93 2.51 -17.55
N LYS A 5 -21.53 1.71 -18.55
CA LYS A 5 -20.92 0.38 -18.30
C LYS A 5 -19.73 0.46 -17.34
N ARG A 6 -18.86 1.47 -17.52
CA ARG A 6 -17.73 1.73 -16.61
C ARG A 6 -18.17 1.99 -15.18
N ASN A 7 -19.20 2.82 -14.97
CA ASN A 7 -19.69 3.14 -13.64
C ASN A 7 -20.39 1.94 -12.98
N ALA A 8 -21.04 1.08 -13.77
CA ALA A 8 -21.61 -0.17 -13.30
C ALA A 8 -20.52 -1.14 -12.81
N GLU A 9 -19.44 -1.31 -13.59
CA GLU A 9 -18.29 -2.14 -13.20
C GLU A 9 -17.59 -1.59 -11.95
N THR A 10 -17.34 -0.27 -11.87
CA THR A 10 -16.74 0.34 -10.67
C THR A 10 -17.60 0.08 -9.42
N ARG A 11 -18.93 0.18 -9.53
CA ARG A 11 -19.85 -0.13 -8.42
C ARG A 11 -19.83 -1.61 -8.04
N ARG A 12 -19.74 -2.52 -9.02
CA ARG A 12 -19.61 -3.95 -8.77
C ARG A 12 -18.33 -4.24 -7.98
N LEU A 13 -17.19 -3.75 -8.45
CA LEU A 13 -15.90 -3.93 -7.79
C LEU A 13 -15.89 -3.32 -6.38
N ASP A 14 -16.48 -2.14 -6.19
CA ASP A 14 -16.61 -1.52 -4.86
C ASP A 14 -17.39 -2.41 -3.88
N ARG A 15 -18.49 -3.01 -4.34
CA ARG A 15 -19.28 -3.96 -3.54
C ARG A 15 -18.49 -5.22 -3.20
N ASP A 16 -17.78 -5.79 -4.17
CA ASP A 16 -17.00 -7.01 -3.96
C ASP A 16 -15.85 -6.78 -2.98
N ILE A 17 -15.18 -5.62 -3.06
CA ILE A 17 -14.14 -5.19 -2.10
C ILE A 17 -14.73 -5.05 -0.70
N LYS A 18 -15.83 -4.30 -0.56
CA LYS A 18 -16.50 -4.09 0.73
C LYS A 18 -16.92 -5.42 1.35
N LYS A 19 -17.56 -6.29 0.57
CA LYS A 19 -17.98 -7.63 1.02
C LYS A 19 -16.78 -8.45 1.52
N SER A 20 -15.71 -8.51 0.73
CA SER A 20 -14.51 -9.27 1.10
C SER A 20 -13.84 -8.74 2.38
N LEU A 21 -13.83 -7.42 2.58
CA LEU A 21 -13.28 -6.81 3.80
C LEU A 21 -14.15 -7.08 5.03
N VAL A 22 -15.47 -6.99 4.90
CA VAL A 22 -16.40 -7.34 5.99
C VAL A 22 -16.26 -8.82 6.37
N ASP A 23 -16.25 -9.71 5.39
CA ASP A 23 -16.05 -11.16 5.61
C ASP A 23 -14.72 -11.45 6.33
N LEU A 24 -13.65 -10.73 5.97
CA LEU A 24 -12.35 -10.83 6.63
C LEU A 24 -12.36 -10.35 8.08
N ILE A 25 -13.06 -9.24 8.35
CA ILE A 25 -13.20 -8.68 9.71
C ILE A 25 -13.97 -9.65 10.60
N HIS A 26 -15.14 -10.13 10.15
CA HIS A 26 -15.96 -11.06 10.91
C HIS A 26 -15.21 -12.36 11.22
N LYS A 27 -14.53 -12.94 10.21
CA LYS A 27 -13.71 -14.16 10.39
C LYS A 27 -12.58 -13.98 11.40
N ARG A 28 -12.09 -12.75 11.60
CA ARG A 28 -11.05 -12.43 12.61
C ARG A 28 -11.64 -12.17 13.99
N GLN A 29 -12.86 -11.62 14.08
CA GLN A 29 -13.58 -11.44 15.34
C GLN A 29 -13.99 -12.79 15.94
N GLU A 30 -14.65 -13.66 15.16
CA GLU A 30 -15.10 -14.99 15.62
C GLU A 30 -13.96 -15.84 16.18
N LYS A 31 -12.81 -15.83 15.50
CA LYS A 31 -11.65 -16.59 15.95
C LYS A 31 -10.95 -15.95 17.17
N SER A 32 -11.27 -14.72 17.55
CA SER A 32 -10.71 -14.06 18.75
C SER A 32 -11.50 -14.47 20.00
N GLU A 33 -12.77 -14.84 19.86
CA GLU A 33 -13.61 -15.37 20.93
C GLU A 33 -13.27 -16.83 21.29
N SER A 34 -12.69 -17.60 20.35
CA SER A 34 -12.37 -19.01 20.55
C SER A 34 -11.05 -19.30 21.30
N GLY A 35 -10.41 -18.29 21.90
CA GLY A 35 -9.25 -18.44 22.79
C GLY A 35 -7.91 -18.83 22.13
N ASP A 36 -7.83 -18.84 20.80
CA ASP A 36 -6.64 -19.31 20.08
C ASP A 36 -5.66 -18.13 19.81
N ASN A 37 -4.49 -18.17 20.46
CA ASN A 37 -3.30 -17.33 20.24
C ASN A 37 -3.54 -15.84 19.86
N VAL A 38 -4.15 -15.07 20.79
CA VAL A 38 -4.41 -13.61 20.68
C VAL A 38 -3.13 -12.77 20.41
N SER A 39 -1.95 -13.28 20.74
CA SER A 39 -0.67 -12.57 20.65
C SER A 39 -0.15 -12.36 19.23
N GLU A 40 -0.36 -13.32 18.31
CA GLU A 40 0.14 -13.21 16.93
C GLU A 40 -0.82 -12.46 15.99
N ARG A 41 -2.12 -12.47 16.30
CA ARG A 41 -3.16 -11.91 15.41
C ARG A 41 -3.26 -10.38 15.45
N ASN A 42 -2.78 -9.75 16.52
CA ASN A 42 -2.85 -8.29 16.71
C ASN A 42 -1.63 -7.53 16.17
N GLN A 43 -0.76 -8.17 15.39
CA GLN A 43 0.44 -7.51 14.88
C GLN A 43 0.20 -6.70 13.60
N ASP A 44 -0.85 -7.02 12.84
CA ASP A 44 -1.18 -6.27 11.62
C ASP A 44 -2.15 -5.10 11.89
N LEU A 45 -2.15 -4.12 10.99
CA LEU A 45 -2.95 -2.90 11.13
C LEU A 45 -4.45 -3.21 11.32
N LEU A 46 -4.97 -4.22 10.61
CA LEU A 46 -6.37 -4.62 10.70
C LEU A 46 -6.73 -5.22 12.06
N GLY A 47 -5.87 -6.08 12.62
CA GLY A 47 -6.04 -6.61 13.98
C GLY A 47 -6.04 -5.50 15.03
N ARG A 48 -5.15 -4.51 14.87
CA ARG A 48 -5.12 -3.33 15.76
C ARG A 48 -6.39 -2.47 15.66
N MET A 49 -6.95 -2.30 14.47
CA MET A 49 -8.20 -1.57 14.26
C MET A 49 -9.40 -2.31 14.86
N ILE A 50 -9.49 -3.63 14.69
CA ILE A 50 -10.53 -4.46 15.30
C ILE A 50 -10.43 -4.40 16.83
N ALA A 51 -9.22 -4.57 17.39
CA ALA A 51 -9.01 -4.47 18.83
C ALA A 51 -9.32 -3.09 19.42
N ALA A 52 -9.25 -2.03 18.60
CA ALA A 52 -9.65 -0.67 19.00
C ALA A 52 -11.18 -0.48 18.94
N SER A 53 -11.87 -1.17 18.04
CA SER A 53 -13.34 -1.21 17.95
C SER A 53 -13.96 -1.93 19.16
N ASP A 54 -13.32 -2.98 19.68
CA ASP A 54 -13.86 -3.80 20.78
C ASP A 54 -13.66 -3.17 22.17
N ARG A 55 -12.94 -2.04 22.27
CA ARG A 55 -12.72 -1.35 23.55
C ARG A 55 -13.98 -0.59 23.96
N PRO A 56 -14.59 -0.90 25.12
CA PRO A 56 -15.70 -0.10 25.63
C PRO A 56 -15.21 1.32 25.91
N ALA A 57 -16.05 2.31 25.64
CA ALA A 57 -15.77 3.74 25.83
C ALA A 57 -15.51 4.16 27.30
N THR A 58 -15.38 3.20 28.22
CA THR A 58 -15.47 3.36 29.68
C THR A 58 -14.14 3.71 30.37
N GLY A 59 -13.09 4.08 29.63
CA GLY A 59 -11.78 4.47 30.20
C GLY A 59 -11.27 5.85 29.82
N ARG A 60 -12.06 6.69 29.13
CA ARG A 60 -11.62 8.00 28.64
C ARG A 60 -12.15 9.11 29.56
N PRO A 61 -11.32 10.09 29.97
CA PRO A 61 -11.78 11.22 30.77
C PRO A 61 -12.98 11.91 30.09
N CYS A 62 -14.06 12.12 30.85
CA CYS A 62 -15.26 12.81 30.40
C CYS A 62 -14.90 14.13 29.69
N GLY A 63 -15.21 14.23 28.40
CA GLY A 63 -15.06 15.49 27.65
C GLY A 63 -14.69 15.35 26.17
N SER A 64 -14.29 14.16 25.70
CA SER A 64 -14.12 13.91 24.26
C SER A 64 -15.19 12.93 23.78
N PRO A 65 -16.01 13.26 22.77
CA PRO A 65 -16.89 12.28 22.13
C PRO A 65 -15.98 11.24 21.47
N GLY A 66 -15.70 10.16 22.19
CA GLY A 66 -14.94 9.02 21.69
C GLY A 66 -15.82 8.28 20.71
N VAL A 67 -15.72 8.64 19.43
CA VAL A 67 -16.35 7.88 18.35
C VAL A 67 -15.78 6.47 18.41
N ALA A 68 -16.61 5.50 18.79
CA ALA A 68 -16.25 4.09 18.68
C ALA A 68 -15.99 3.80 17.20
N ILE A 69 -14.82 3.26 16.87
CA ILE A 69 -14.47 2.87 15.50
C ILE A 69 -15.45 1.79 15.07
N THR A 70 -16.22 2.03 14.02
CA THR A 70 -17.17 1.03 13.50
C THR A 70 -16.50 0.12 12.47
N VAL A 71 -17.09 -1.05 12.23
CA VAL A 71 -16.64 -1.95 11.14
C VAL A 71 -16.63 -1.24 9.79
N GLN A 72 -17.60 -0.34 9.56
CA GLN A 72 -17.66 0.44 8.32
C GLN A 72 -16.48 1.40 8.19
N ASP A 73 -16.08 2.06 9.28
CA ASP A 73 -14.91 2.95 9.29
C ASP A 73 -13.63 2.16 8.96
N ILE A 74 -13.48 0.95 9.52
CA ILE A 74 -12.35 0.06 9.23
C ILE A 74 -12.31 -0.31 7.74
N VAL A 75 -13.46 -0.65 7.15
CA VAL A 75 -13.56 -0.99 5.72
C VAL A 75 -13.17 0.19 4.84
N GLU A 76 -13.65 1.40 5.16
CA GLU A 76 -13.34 2.61 4.40
C GLU A 76 -11.86 2.99 4.50
N GLU A 77 -11.27 2.87 5.69
CA GLU A 77 -9.86 3.15 5.91
C GLU A 77 -8.96 2.13 5.18
N CYS A 78 -9.26 0.82 5.28
CA CYS A 78 -8.58 -0.22 4.53
C CYS A 78 -8.64 0.01 3.02
N LYS A 79 -9.81 0.40 2.51
CA LYS A 79 -10.01 0.71 1.10
C LYS A 79 -9.15 1.90 0.67
N THR A 80 -9.10 2.95 1.47
CA THR A 80 -8.30 4.16 1.20
C THR A 80 -6.82 3.84 1.12
N PHE A 81 -6.27 3.11 2.09
CA PHE A 81 -4.86 2.69 2.07
C PHE A 81 -4.53 1.86 0.84
N PHE A 82 -5.41 0.92 0.45
CA PHE A 82 -5.18 0.08 -0.71
C PHE A 82 -5.14 0.89 -2.02
N PHE A 83 -6.11 1.79 -2.24
CA PHE A 83 -6.13 2.59 -3.47
C PHE A 83 -5.00 3.62 -3.53
N ALA A 84 -4.75 4.33 -2.43
CA ALA A 84 -3.65 5.29 -2.35
C ALA A 84 -2.31 4.60 -2.60
N GLY A 85 -2.05 3.48 -1.92
CA GLY A 85 -0.82 2.71 -2.09
C GLY A 85 -0.67 2.09 -3.48
N LYS A 86 -1.75 1.54 -4.05
CA LYS A 86 -1.70 0.92 -5.37
C LYS A 86 -1.48 1.93 -6.48
N GLN A 87 -2.19 3.05 -6.46
CA GLN A 87 -2.08 4.06 -7.52
C GLN A 87 -0.69 4.71 -7.53
N THR A 88 -0.18 5.10 -6.37
CA THR A 88 1.15 5.71 -6.23
C THR A 88 2.26 4.75 -6.63
N THR A 89 2.25 3.52 -6.10
CA THR A 89 3.27 2.50 -6.42
C THR A 89 3.23 2.09 -7.89
N SER A 90 2.03 1.91 -8.46
CA SER A 90 1.89 1.54 -9.88
C SER A 90 2.41 2.66 -10.79
N ASN A 91 2.10 3.91 -10.48
CA ASN A 91 2.60 5.05 -11.24
C ASN A 91 4.13 5.13 -11.14
N LEU A 92 4.68 5.03 -9.93
CA LEU A 92 6.13 5.02 -9.70
C LEU A 92 6.82 3.93 -10.53
N LEU A 93 6.37 2.67 -10.41
CA LEU A 93 6.94 1.54 -11.16
C LEU A 93 6.83 1.73 -12.68
N THR A 94 5.73 2.31 -13.16
CA THR A 94 5.55 2.58 -14.59
C THR A 94 6.61 3.57 -15.07
N TRP A 95 6.78 4.70 -14.38
CA TRP A 95 7.77 5.70 -14.73
C TRP A 95 9.20 5.22 -14.52
N THR A 96 9.49 4.48 -13.45
CA THR A 96 10.80 3.83 -13.27
C THR A 96 11.13 2.91 -14.44
N THR A 97 10.16 2.13 -14.91
CA THR A 97 10.34 1.23 -16.07
C THR A 97 10.61 2.01 -17.35
N VAL A 98 9.85 3.10 -17.59
CA VAL A 98 10.05 3.99 -18.74
C VAL A 98 11.44 4.61 -18.70
N LEU A 99 11.87 5.12 -17.54
CA LEU A 99 13.19 5.74 -17.38
C LEU A 99 14.33 4.75 -17.60
N LEU A 100 14.22 3.52 -17.07
CA LEU A 100 15.22 2.48 -17.31
C LEU A 100 15.31 2.10 -18.80
N ALA A 101 14.17 1.97 -19.48
CA ALA A 101 14.14 1.66 -20.90
C ALA A 101 14.75 2.77 -21.79
N MET A 102 14.62 4.03 -21.37
CA MET A 102 15.23 5.19 -22.04
C MET A 102 16.73 5.32 -21.77
N HIS A 103 17.26 4.64 -20.75
CA HIS A 103 18.64 4.72 -20.29
C HIS A 103 19.28 3.34 -20.12
N PRO A 104 19.59 2.63 -21.23
CA PRO A 104 20.10 1.26 -21.21
C PRO A 104 21.38 1.10 -20.37
N GLU A 105 22.24 2.12 -20.31
CA GLU A 105 23.47 2.14 -19.52
C GLU A 105 23.18 2.06 -18.01
N TRP A 106 22.13 2.75 -17.55
CA TRP A 106 21.68 2.70 -16.15
C TRP A 106 20.96 1.41 -15.84
N GLN A 107 20.17 0.90 -16.80
CA GLN A 107 19.51 -0.40 -16.68
C GLN A 107 20.54 -1.54 -16.52
N GLU A 108 21.60 -1.54 -17.32
CA GLU A 108 22.66 -2.56 -17.22
C GLU A 108 23.46 -2.41 -15.92
N ALA A 109 23.80 -1.19 -15.52
CA ALA A 109 24.47 -0.95 -14.24
C ALA A 109 23.63 -1.40 -13.03
N ALA A 110 22.32 -1.12 -13.04
CA ALA A 110 21.39 -1.58 -12.01
C ALA A 110 21.27 -3.12 -12.00
N ARG A 111 21.20 -3.74 -13.19
CA ARG A 111 21.14 -5.20 -13.33
C ARG A 111 22.42 -5.87 -12.80
N ALA A 112 23.58 -5.35 -13.15
CA ALA A 112 24.86 -5.84 -12.67
C ALA A 112 24.99 -5.71 -11.14
N GLU A 113 24.52 -4.60 -10.56
CA GLU A 113 24.50 -4.41 -9.11
C GLU A 113 23.59 -5.43 -8.39
N VAL A 114 22.39 -5.66 -8.92
CA VAL A 114 21.46 -6.67 -8.38
C VAL A 114 22.05 -8.07 -8.47
N ILE A 115 22.66 -8.45 -9.60
CA ILE A 115 23.30 -9.76 -9.75
C ILE A 115 24.45 -9.90 -8.75
N ARG A 116 25.26 -8.86 -8.56
CA ARG A 116 26.40 -8.86 -7.64
C ARG A 116 25.98 -9.03 -6.17
N HIS A 117 24.88 -8.42 -5.75
CA HIS A 117 24.48 -8.40 -4.33
C HIS A 117 23.36 -9.36 -3.96
N CYS A 118 22.51 -9.75 -4.93
CA CYS A 118 21.39 -10.66 -4.73
C CYS A 118 21.60 -12.02 -5.41
N GLY A 119 22.55 -12.16 -6.34
CA GLY A 119 22.76 -13.37 -7.14
C GLY A 119 21.80 -13.48 -8.33
N CYS A 120 22.13 -14.32 -9.33
CA CYS A 120 21.37 -14.43 -10.59
C CYS A 120 19.95 -15.02 -10.43
N ARG A 121 19.67 -15.76 -9.35
CA ARG A 121 18.38 -16.47 -9.13
C ARG A 121 17.86 -16.38 -7.70
N ALA A 122 18.55 -15.68 -6.80
CA ALA A 122 18.13 -15.57 -5.42
C ALA A 122 17.15 -14.40 -5.24
N VAL A 123 16.16 -14.60 -4.36
CA VAL A 123 15.22 -13.54 -3.98
C VAL A 123 15.97 -12.49 -3.16
N PRO A 124 15.86 -11.19 -3.47
CA PRO A 124 16.51 -10.14 -2.68
C PRO A 124 16.06 -10.17 -1.21
N THR A 125 17.02 -10.24 -0.29
CA THR A 125 16.79 -10.12 1.17
C THR A 125 16.90 -8.65 1.58
N LYS A 126 16.34 -8.28 2.75
CA LYS A 126 16.45 -6.90 3.29
C LYS A 126 17.89 -6.37 3.29
N ASP A 127 18.86 -7.22 3.65
CA ASP A 127 20.28 -6.86 3.67
C ASP A 127 20.88 -6.68 2.28
N SER A 128 20.39 -7.39 1.26
CA SER A 128 20.86 -7.19 -0.12
C SER A 128 20.29 -5.88 -0.69
N VAL A 129 19.03 -5.57 -0.40
CA VAL A 129 18.40 -4.28 -0.76
C VAL A 129 19.10 -3.09 -0.11
N ALA A 130 19.62 -3.25 1.12
CA ALA A 130 20.43 -2.22 1.77
C ALA A 130 21.67 -1.83 0.94
N ARG A 131 22.25 -2.79 0.21
CA ARG A 131 23.50 -2.65 -0.56
C ARG A 131 23.32 -2.15 -1.99
N LEU A 132 22.09 -2.10 -2.52
CA LEU A 132 21.79 -1.57 -3.86
C LEU A 132 21.82 -0.04 -3.84
N LYS A 133 22.91 0.58 -4.27
CA LYS A 133 23.08 2.04 -4.28
C LYS A 133 22.60 2.64 -5.59
N THR A 134 22.87 2.00 -6.71
CA THR A 134 22.44 2.45 -8.05
C THR A 134 20.93 2.38 -8.19
N VAL A 135 20.29 1.34 -7.65
CA VAL A 135 18.81 1.22 -7.64
C VAL A 135 18.15 2.30 -6.77
N LYS A 136 18.85 2.81 -5.74
CA LYS A 136 18.35 3.87 -4.84
C LYS A 136 18.63 5.27 -5.34
N CYS A 137 19.63 5.43 -6.21
CA CYS A 137 19.99 6.72 -6.75
C CYS A 137 18.99 7.09 -7.86
N PRO A 138 18.27 8.23 -7.75
CA PRO A 138 17.50 8.72 -8.88
C PRO A 138 18.46 8.95 -10.06
N ILE A 139 18.07 8.46 -11.24
CA ILE A 139 18.76 8.80 -12.50
C ILE A 139 18.91 10.33 -12.51
N PRO A 140 20.14 10.88 -12.62
CA PRO A 140 20.37 12.30 -12.46
C PRO A 140 19.49 13.08 -13.43
N ALA A 141 18.71 14.03 -12.90
CA ALA A 141 17.71 14.83 -13.60
C ALA A 141 18.26 15.66 -14.78
N THR A 142 19.56 15.60 -15.07
CA THR A 142 20.24 16.31 -16.15
C THR A 142 19.90 15.80 -17.55
N SER A 143 19.30 14.61 -17.70
CA SER A 143 18.70 14.16 -18.98
C SER A 143 17.22 14.53 -19.13
N PHE A 144 16.56 14.99 -18.06
CA PHE A 144 15.13 15.29 -18.05
C PHE A 144 14.91 16.77 -18.42
N ARG A 145 14.89 17.09 -19.72
CA ARG A 145 14.20 18.29 -20.22
C ARG A 145 12.74 17.89 -20.52
N PRO A 146 11.78 18.14 -19.63
CA PRO A 146 10.38 17.90 -19.95
C PRO A 146 9.90 18.96 -20.95
N GLN A 147 9.82 18.59 -22.23
CA GLN A 147 8.92 19.27 -23.16
C GLN A 147 7.50 18.78 -22.88
N GLY A 148 6.86 19.32 -21.84
CA GLY A 148 5.49 18.98 -21.47
C GLY A 148 5.27 19.01 -19.96
N SER A 149 4.25 19.76 -19.54
CA SER A 149 3.88 19.99 -18.14
C SER A 149 3.64 18.67 -17.38
N PHE A 150 4.60 18.28 -16.53
CA PHE A 150 4.46 17.19 -15.56
C PHE A 150 4.39 17.77 -14.15
N SER A 151 3.29 18.45 -13.83
CA SER A 151 3.00 18.94 -12.48
C SER A 151 2.76 17.81 -11.47
N SER A 152 2.53 16.57 -11.94
CA SER A 152 2.13 15.43 -11.08
C SER A 152 3.27 14.71 -10.36
N PHE A 153 4.54 15.00 -10.66
CA PHE A 153 5.67 14.31 -9.98
C PHE A 153 6.06 14.94 -8.65
N ASN A 154 5.79 16.23 -8.45
CA ASN A 154 6.08 16.91 -7.18
C ASN A 154 5.12 16.56 -6.04
N LEU A 155 4.00 15.87 -6.33
CA LEU A 155 2.99 15.53 -5.32
C LEU A 155 3.17 14.15 -4.67
N VAL A 156 4.12 13.34 -5.15
CA VAL A 156 4.37 11.98 -4.63
C VAL A 156 5.62 11.93 -3.74
N LEU A 157 6.40 13.02 -3.66
CA LEU A 157 7.60 13.14 -2.83
C LEU A 157 7.58 14.38 -1.91
N GLY A 158 6.40 14.96 -1.68
CA GLY A 158 6.17 16.02 -0.68
C GLY A 158 5.48 15.47 0.55
#